data_AF-A0A819C2S2-F1
#
_entry.id   AF-A0A819C2S2-F1
#
_cell.length_a   1.000
_cell.length_b   1.000
_cell.length_c   1.000
_cell.angle_alpha   90.00
_cell.angle_beta   90.00
_cell.angle_gamma   90.00
#
_symmetry.space_group_name_H-M   'P 1'
#
loop_
_entity.id
_entity.type
_entity.pdbx_description
1 polymer ?
#
loop_
_entity_poly.entity_id
_entity_poly.type
_entity_poly.pdbx_seq_one_letter_code
_entity_poly.pdbx_strand_id
1 'polypeptide(L)'
;MQLHGPSHKTVRRRLGLAYHQYRQQLRTTLARVDAIAITVDIWTKNKISFICLTGQAFNKTYESIPLILGFHEICAIVSDNGGDIKKAINDMKPGERFSCNVHNINLVVKNGLG
;
A
#
# COMPACT_ATOMS: atom_id res chain seq x y z
N MET A 1 20.90 -26.39 -30.93
CA MET A 1 19.85 -25.35 -31.00
C MET A 1 19.88 -24.57 -29.68
N GLN A 2 20.43 -23.35 -29.66
CA GLN A 2 20.49 -22.54 -28.45
C GLN A 2 19.13 -21.88 -28.20
N LEU A 3 18.55 -22.09 -27.02
CA LEU A 3 17.36 -21.38 -26.59
C LEU A 3 17.74 -19.95 -26.19
N HIS A 4 17.29 -18.96 -26.96
CA HIS A 4 17.35 -17.58 -26.51
C HIS A 4 16.21 -17.29 -25.54
N GLY A 5 16.53 -16.57 -24.46
CA GLY A 5 15.55 -16.13 -23.48
C GLY A 5 14.49 -15.21 -24.08
N PRO A 6 13.33 -15.08 -23.42
CA PRO A 6 12.26 -14.20 -23.91
C PRO A 6 12.70 -12.74 -23.90
N SER A 7 12.25 -11.97 -24.89
CA SER A 7 12.48 -10.53 -24.93
C SER A 7 11.84 -9.79 -23.74
N HIS A 8 12.35 -8.60 -23.41
CA HIS A 8 11.74 -7.73 -22.41
C HIS A 8 10.24 -7.45 -22.69
N LYS A 9 9.86 -7.28 -23.97
CA LYS A 9 8.45 -7.12 -24.37
C LYS A 9 7.63 -8.36 -24.04
N THR A 10 8.18 -9.55 -24.28
CA THR A 10 7.53 -10.83 -23.95
C THR A 10 7.34 -10.98 -22.44
N VAL A 11 8.36 -10.67 -21.65
CA VAL A 11 8.29 -10.73 -20.17
C VAL A 11 7.25 -9.75 -19.65
N ARG A 12 7.29 -8.47 -20.07
CA ARG A 12 6.32 -7.44 -19.65
C ARG A 12 4.88 -7.84 -19.99
N ARG A 13 4.64 -8.38 -21.19
CA ARG A 13 3.31 -8.87 -21.58
C ARG A 13 2.84 -10.02 -20.69
N ARG A 14 3.70 -11.00 -20.44
CA ARG A 14 3.37 -12.15 -19.58
C ARG A 14 3.11 -11.72 -18.13
N LEU A 15 3.89 -10.77 -17.61
CA LEU A 15 3.68 -10.22 -16.27
C LEU A 15 2.31 -9.53 -16.16
N GLY A 16 1.92 -8.74 -17.15
CA GLY A 16 0.60 -8.11 -17.18
C GLY A 16 -0.54 -9.15 -17.18
N LEU A 17 -0.43 -10.19 -17.99
CA LEU A 17 -1.41 -11.29 -18.02
C LEU A 17 -1.49 -12.02 -16.67
N ALA A 18 -0.33 -12.36 -16.08
CA ALA A 18 -0.27 -13.00 -14.77
C ALA A 18 -0.88 -12.12 -13.67
N TYR A 19 -0.63 -10.80 -13.69
CA TYR A 19 -1.25 -9.85 -12.77
C TYR A 19 -2.77 -9.87 -12.88
N HIS A 20 -3.32 -9.82 -14.10
CA HIS A 20 -4.78 -9.88 -14.28
C HIS A 20 -5.38 -11.20 -13.80
N GLN A 21 -4.72 -12.33 -14.05
CA GLN A 21 -5.15 -13.64 -13.55
C GLN A 21 -5.11 -13.69 -12.03
N TYR A 22 -4.00 -13.27 -11.42
CA TYR A 22 -3.84 -13.24 -9.97
C TYR A 22 -4.86 -12.31 -9.30
N ARG A 23 -5.16 -11.16 -9.91
CA ARG A 23 -6.19 -10.24 -9.40
C ARG A 23 -7.58 -10.90 -9.32
N GLN A 24 -7.94 -11.71 -10.31
CA GLN A 24 -9.22 -12.44 -10.28
C GLN A 24 -9.23 -13.54 -9.21
N GLN A 25 -8.12 -14.27 -9.07
CA GLN A 25 -7.94 -15.25 -8.00
C GLN A 25 -8.03 -14.58 -6.62
N LEU A 26 -7.33 -13.46 -6.44
CA LEU A 26 -7.33 -12.68 -5.21
C LEU A 26 -8.73 -12.24 -4.80
N ARG A 27 -9.56 -11.76 -5.73
CA ARG A 27 -10.97 -11.42 -5.41
C ARG A 27 -11.74 -12.62 -4.86
N THR A 28 -11.52 -13.79 -5.45
CA THR A 28 -12.19 -15.04 -5.02
C THR A 28 -11.67 -15.49 -3.66
N THR A 29 -10.36 -15.37 -3.42
CA THR A 29 -9.73 -15.66 -2.13
C THR A 29 -10.22 -14.72 -1.04
N LEU A 30 -10.26 -13.41 -1.30
CA LEU A 30 -10.73 -12.39 -0.36
C LEU A 30 -12.19 -12.58 0.06
N ALA A 31 -13.01 -13.21 -0.78
CA ALA A 31 -14.40 -13.55 -0.42
C ALA A 31 -14.51 -14.72 0.57
N ARG A 32 -13.42 -15.46 0.83
CA ARG A 32 -13.42 -16.69 1.65
C ARG A 32 -12.58 -16.57 2.92
N VAL A 33 -11.95 -15.43 3.15
CA VAL A 33 -11.06 -15.20 4.31
C VAL A 33 -11.84 -14.51 5.41
N ASP A 34 -11.57 -14.91 6.65
CA ASP A 34 -12.24 -14.33 7.83
C ASP A 34 -11.46 -13.12 8.35
N ALA A 35 -10.14 -13.13 8.19
CA ALA A 35 -9.25 -12.06 8.64
C ALA A 35 -8.07 -11.85 7.67
N ILE A 36 -7.55 -10.63 7.67
CA ILE A 36 -6.35 -10.26 6.90
C ILE A 36 -5.44 -9.44 7.83
N ALA A 37 -4.21 -9.91 8.02
CA ALA A 37 -3.14 -9.08 8.55
C ALA A 37 -2.48 -8.32 7.40
N ILE A 38 -2.31 -7.01 7.54
CA ILE A 38 -1.62 -6.19 6.55
C ILE A 38 -0.35 -5.65 7.18
N THR A 39 0.77 -5.88 6.51
CA THR A 39 2.05 -5.27 6.81
C THR A 39 2.30 -4.16 5.80
N VAL A 40 2.80 -3.04 6.31
CA VAL A 40 3.14 -1.87 5.52
C VAL A 40 4.63 -1.62 5.73
N ASP A 41 5.37 -1.54 4.64
CA ASP A 41 6.77 -1.15 4.66
C ASP A 41 6.92 0.17 3.88
N ILE A 42 7.60 1.14 4.49
CA ILE A 42 7.81 2.47 3.94
C ILE A 42 9.30 2.76 4.03
N TRP A 43 9.92 3.10 2.90
CA TRP A 43 11.33 3.47 2.85
C TRP A 43 11.61 4.53 1.79
N THR A 44 12.77 5.17 1.93
CA THR A 44 13.23 6.22 1.03
C THR A 44 14.55 5.81 0.39
N LYS A 45 14.64 5.90 -0.93
CA LYS A 45 15.87 5.67 -1.70
C LYS A 45 16.02 6.76 -2.75
N ASN A 46 17.19 7.41 -2.79
CA ASN A 46 17.49 8.47 -3.76
C ASN A 46 16.44 9.60 -3.82
N LYS A 47 15.95 10.05 -2.65
CA LYS A 47 14.88 11.08 -2.50
C LYS A 47 13.50 10.66 -3.02
N ILE A 48 13.33 9.41 -3.43
CA ILE A 48 12.03 8.83 -3.79
C ILE A 48 11.58 7.94 -2.64
N SER A 49 10.33 8.10 -2.23
CA SER A 49 9.75 7.33 -1.14
C SER A 49 8.79 6.29 -1.67
N PHE A 50 8.79 5.12 -1.06
CA PHE A 50 8.03 3.97 -1.52
C PHE A 50 7.17 3.42 -0.37
N ILE A 51 6.02 2.88 -0.74
CA ILE A 51 5.16 2.10 0.14
C ILE A 51 4.92 0.72 -0.48
N CYS A 52 5.12 -0.31 0.34
CA CYS A 52 4.76 -1.68 0.02
C CYS A 52 3.67 -2.15 0.98
N LEU A 53 2.63 -2.75 0.43
CA LEU A 53 1.54 -3.37 1.17
C LEU A 53 1.59 -4.88 0.93
N THR A 54 1.81 -5.63 2.00
CA THR A 54 1.74 -7.11 1.96
C THR A 54 0.67 -7.57 2.92
N GLY A 55 -0.27 -8.36 2.44
CA GLY A 55 -1.31 -8.99 3.23
C GLY A 55 -0.99 -10.45 3.53
N GLN A 56 -1.51 -10.94 4.64
CA GLN A 56 -1.56 -12.36 4.97
C GLN A 56 -2.97 -12.64 5.42
N ALA A 57 -3.69 -13.43 4.63
CA ALA A 57 -5.07 -13.78 4.95
C ALA A 57 -5.14 -15.09 5.73
N PHE A 58 -6.13 -15.17 6.61
CA PHE A 58 -6.40 -16.32 7.46
C PHE A 58 -7.85 -16.76 7.28
N ASN A 59 -8.05 -18.07 7.19
CA ASN A 59 -9.37 -18.71 7.32
C ASN A 59 -9.56 -19.21 8.76
N LYS A 60 -10.75 -19.74 9.07
CA LYS A 60 -11.06 -20.32 10.40
C LYS A 60 -10.13 -21.45 10.84
N THR A 61 -9.38 -22.06 9.92
CA THR A 61 -8.37 -23.08 10.22
C THR A 61 -6.96 -22.51 10.41
N TYR A 62 -6.82 -21.17 10.43
CA TYR A 62 -5.56 -20.43 10.55
C TYR A 62 -4.54 -20.73 9.44
N GLU A 63 -5.00 -21.21 8.28
CA GLU A 63 -4.13 -21.36 7.13
C GLU A 63 -3.77 -19.97 6.58
N SER A 64 -2.47 -19.75 6.43
CA SER A 64 -1.93 -18.48 5.97
C SER A 64 -1.87 -18.43 4.44
N ILE A 65 -2.46 -17.41 3.84
CA ILE A 65 -2.39 -17.15 2.40
C ILE A 65 -1.66 -15.81 2.17
N PRO A 66 -0.45 -15.80 1.57
CA PRO A 66 0.28 -14.56 1.30
C PRO A 66 -0.36 -13.78 0.15
N LEU A 67 -0.54 -12.48 0.35
CA LEU A 67 -1.13 -11.54 -0.60
C LEU A 67 -0.14 -10.41 -0.86
N ILE A 68 0.31 -10.22 -2.10
CA ILE A 68 0.98 -8.97 -2.48
C ILE A 68 -0.12 -7.99 -2.91
N LEU A 69 -0.32 -6.93 -2.14
CA LEU A 69 -1.42 -6.00 -2.35
C LEU A 69 -1.02 -4.83 -3.26
N GLY A 70 0.19 -4.30 -3.08
CA GLY A 70 0.68 -3.22 -3.93
C GLY A 70 2.06 -2.71 -3.56
N PHE A 71 2.70 -2.08 -4.53
CA PHE A 71 3.97 -1.37 -4.37
C PHE A 71 3.87 -0.07 -5.17
N HIS A 72 4.04 1.06 -4.49
CA HIS A 72 3.83 2.38 -5.08
C HIS A 72 4.88 3.38 -4.61
N GLU A 73 5.20 4.32 -5.49
CA GLU A 73 5.88 5.55 -5.12
C GLU A 73 4.91 6.45 -4.33
N ILE A 74 5.40 7.05 -3.25
CA ILE A 74 4.67 8.00 -2.43
C ILE A 74 4.94 9.41 -2.98
N CYS A 75 3.98 9.95 -3.72
CA CYS A 75 4.06 11.34 -4.20
C CYS A 75 3.69 12.33 -3.09
N ALA A 76 2.69 12.00 -2.27
CA ALA A 76 2.18 12.86 -1.22
C ALA A 76 1.54 12.05 -0.08
N ILE A 77 1.52 12.62 1.12
CA ILE A 77 0.84 12.06 2.28
C ILE A 77 -0.20 13.05 2.80
N VAL A 78 -1.45 12.60 2.94
CA VAL A 78 -2.49 13.31 3.69
C VAL A 78 -2.61 12.66 5.06
N SER A 79 -2.40 13.44 6.13
CA SER A 79 -2.37 12.92 7.50
C SER A 79 -3.05 13.87 8.47
N ASP A 80 -3.47 13.38 9.63
CA ASP A 80 -3.90 14.27 10.69
C ASP A 80 -2.76 15.19 11.17
N ASN A 81 -3.12 16.14 12.03
CA ASN A 81 -2.17 17.09 12.58
C ASN A 81 -1.66 16.71 13.98
N GLY A 82 -1.85 15.46 14.41
CA GLY A 82 -1.34 14.93 15.67
C GLY A 82 0.19 15.01 15.73
N GLY A 83 0.73 15.35 16.90
CA GLY A 83 2.18 15.57 17.09
C GLY A 83 3.02 14.36 16.69
N ASP A 84 2.59 13.16 17.08
CA ASP A 84 3.30 11.91 16.79
C ASP A 84 3.29 11.58 15.29
N ILE A 85 2.15 11.77 14.62
CA ILE A 85 2.04 11.55 13.16
C ILE A 85 2.91 12.55 12.39
N LYS A 86 2.90 13.83 12.79
CA LYS A 86 3.80 14.85 12.20
C LYS A 86 5.26 14.44 12.32
N LYS A 87 5.67 14.03 13.52
CA LYS A 87 7.04 13.61 13.80
C LYS A 87 7.42 12.40 12.94
N ALA A 88 6.58 11.36 12.92
CA ALA A 88 6.81 10.17 12.12
C ALA A 88 6.98 10.49 10.61
N ILE A 89 6.11 11.34 10.05
CA ILE A 89 6.22 11.74 8.63
C ILE A 89 7.48 12.58 8.39
N ASN A 90 7.82 13.49 9.30
CA ASN A 90 9.04 14.30 9.16
C ASN A 90 10.32 13.45 9.27
N ASP A 91 10.30 12.38 10.06
CA ASP A 91 11.42 11.45 10.21
C ASP A 91 11.56 10.58 8.96
N MET A 92 10.44 10.08 8.41
CA MET A 92 10.44 9.25 7.19
C MET A 92 10.71 10.06 5.90
N LYS A 93 10.38 11.36 5.91
CA LYS A 93 10.41 12.29 4.76
C LYS A 93 9.74 11.78 3.46
N PRO A 94 8.52 11.22 3.50
CA PRO A 94 7.89 10.69 2.30
C PRO A 94 7.14 11.77 1.54
N GLY A 95 7.74 12.26 0.46
CA GLY A 95 7.10 13.23 -0.45
C GLY A 95 6.59 14.49 0.25
N GLU A 96 5.56 15.11 -0.33
CA GLU A 96 4.92 16.31 0.23
C GLU A 96 3.82 15.93 1.24
N ARG A 97 3.77 16.61 2.40
CA ARG A 97 2.75 16.37 3.42
C ARG A 97 1.65 17.42 3.38
N PHE A 98 0.41 16.97 3.30
CA PHE A 98 -0.80 17.77 3.46
C PHE A 98 -1.52 17.41 4.76
N SER A 99 -2.03 18.41 5.47
CA SER A 99 -2.91 18.17 6.61
C SER A 99 -4.29 17.71 6.17
N CYS A 100 -4.89 16.76 6.90
CA CYS A 100 -6.23 16.26 6.65
C CYS A 100 -7.28 17.37 6.86
N ASN A 101 -8.01 17.70 5.80
CA ASN A 101 -9.05 18.73 5.83
C ASN A 101 -10.20 18.38 6.80
N VAL A 102 -10.58 17.10 6.91
CA VAL A 102 -11.62 16.66 7.86
C VAL A 102 -11.20 16.94 9.29
N HIS A 103 -9.92 16.68 9.61
CA HIS A 103 -9.39 16.98 10.94
C HIS A 103 -9.38 18.49 11.22
N ASN A 104 -8.97 19.31 10.24
CA ASN A 104 -8.97 20.75 10.37
C ASN A 104 -10.39 21.32 10.55
N ILE A 105 -11.37 20.83 9.80
CA ILE A 105 -12.79 21.23 9.95
C ILE A 105 -13.29 20.88 11.35
N ASN A 106 -13.00 19.67 11.84
CA ASN A 106 -13.37 19.26 13.19
C ASN A 106 -12.74 20.16 14.27
N LEU A 107 -11.48 20.57 14.11
CA LEU A 107 -10.84 21.52 15.02
C LEU A 107 -11.50 22.89 14.99
N VAL A 108 -11.85 23.41 13.80
CA VAL A 108 -12.56 24.69 13.66
C VAL A 108 -13.92 24.63 14.35
N VAL A 109 -14.69 23.55 14.15
CA VAL A 109 -15.99 23.37 14.80
C VAL A 109 -15.84 23.26 16.32
N LYS A 110 -14.90 22.46 16.81
CA LYS A 110 -14.66 22.30 18.26
C LYS A 110 -14.20 23.59 18.94
N ASN A 111 -13.33 24.35 18.28
CA ASN A 111 -12.79 25.59 18.84
C ASN A 111 -13.73 26.79 18.62
N GLY A 112 -14.61 26.73 17.62
CA GLY A 112 -15.54 27.81 17.29
C GLY A 112 -16.93 27.66 17.92
N LEU A 113 -17.31 26.46 18.35
CA LEU A 113 -18.51 26.20 19.16
C LEU A 113 -18.20 26.13 20.67
N GLY A 114 -16.96 26.38 21.07
CA GLY A 114 -16.51 26.48 22.45
C GLY A 114 -16.62 27.90 22.99
#